data_AF-A0A151B2W5-F1
#
_entry.id   AF-A0A151B2W5-F1
#
_cell.length_a   1.000
_cell.length_b   1.000
_cell.length_c   1.000
_cell.angle_alpha   90.00
_cell.angle_beta   90.00
_cell.angle_gamma   90.00
#
_symmetry.space_group_name_H-M   'P 1'
#
loop_
_entity.id
_entity.type
_entity.pdbx_description
1 polymer ?
#
loop_
_entity_poly.entity_id
_entity_poly.type
_entity_poly.pdbx_seq_one_letter_code
_entity_poly.pdbx_strand_id
1 'polypeptide(L)'
;MFRRLNEVDTIIVEYPDRLARFGYNYLKEFTKSLNVSIEAVEQNKKLEPNEEMVNDLISMITCFSAILYGAKGERKIKKTINELEKERQEQSINENNNESNIDKSKRQTEINN
;
A
#
# COMPACT_ATOMS: atom_id res chain seq x y z
N MET A 1 2.99 -21.89 -4.46
CA MET A 1 4.23 -21.82 -3.66
C MET A 1 4.08 -22.34 -2.22
N PHE A 2 2.86 -22.47 -1.66
CA PHE A 2 2.64 -22.95 -0.27
C PHE A 2 1.80 -24.24 -0.17
N ARG A 3 1.94 -25.18 -1.12
CA ARG A 3 1.08 -26.37 -1.20
C ARG A 3 1.39 -27.49 -0.19
N ARG A 4 2.49 -27.38 0.58
CA ARG A 4 3.00 -28.46 1.45
C ARG A 4 3.03 -28.12 2.94
N LEU A 5 2.46 -26.98 3.36
CA LEU A 5 2.40 -26.65 4.80
C LEU A 5 1.57 -27.67 5.59
N ASN A 6 0.63 -28.38 4.95
CA ASN A 6 -0.09 -29.50 5.56
C ASN A 6 0.80 -30.71 5.90
N GLU A 7 2.07 -30.74 5.47
CA GLU A 7 3.04 -31.80 5.80
C GLU A 7 4.00 -31.37 6.93
N VAL A 8 3.84 -30.16 7.49
CA VAL A 8 4.78 -29.57 8.46
C VAL A 8 4.04 -29.22 9.74
N ASP A 9 4.44 -29.81 10.86
CA ASP A 9 3.79 -29.55 12.15
C ASP A 9 4.34 -28.30 12.88
N THR A 10 5.66 -28.11 12.83
CA THR A 10 6.34 -27.02 13.56
C THR A 10 7.50 -26.42 12.75
N ILE A 11 7.59 -25.10 12.74
CA ILE A 11 8.70 -24.33 12.18
C ILE A 11 9.48 -23.71 13.33
N ILE A 12 10.75 -24.10 13.47
CA ILE A 12 11.67 -23.55 14.48
C ILE A 12 12.59 -22.55 13.80
N VAL A 13 12.67 -21.35 14.36
CA VAL A 13 13.56 -20.28 13.86
C VAL A 13 14.43 -19.75 14.98
N GLU A 14 15.66 -19.36 14.65
CA GLU A 14 16.56 -18.77 15.65
C GLU A 14 16.01 -17.44 16.17
N TYR A 15 15.59 -16.55 15.26
CA TYR A 15 14.98 -15.25 15.54
C TYR A 15 13.80 -14.99 14.58
N PRO A 16 12.82 -14.13 14.95
CA PRO A 16 11.67 -13.82 14.07
C PRO A 16 12.06 -13.23 12.71
N ASP A 17 13.11 -12.42 12.66
CA ASP A 17 13.58 -11.70 11.48
C ASP A 17 14.29 -12.61 10.45
N ARG A 18 14.72 -13.82 10.88
CA ARG A 18 15.21 -14.89 10.01
C ARG A 18 14.09 -15.48 9.15
N LEU A 19 12.86 -15.48 9.66
CA LEU A 19 11.70 -15.96 8.90
C LEU A 19 11.20 -14.89 7.93
N ALA A 20 11.02 -13.67 8.43
CA ALA A 20 10.52 -12.56 7.64
C ALA A 20 10.88 -11.20 8.26
N ARG A 21 11.38 -10.28 7.43
CA ARG A 21 11.62 -8.88 7.83
C ARG A 21 10.33 -8.11 8.11
N PHE A 22 9.25 -8.45 7.40
CA PHE A 22 7.92 -7.87 7.56
C PHE A 22 6.87 -8.97 7.55
N GLY A 23 5.75 -8.73 8.23
CA GLY A 23 4.62 -9.66 8.20
C GLY A 23 4.87 -10.96 8.98
N TYR A 24 5.85 -11.01 9.89
CA TYR A 24 6.04 -12.17 10.79
C TYR A 24 4.74 -12.51 11.54
N ASN A 25 4.06 -11.51 12.11
CA ASN A 25 2.79 -11.72 12.81
C ASN A 25 1.71 -12.25 11.86
N TYR A 26 1.65 -11.74 10.63
CA TYR A 26 0.73 -12.26 9.62
C TYR A 26 1.01 -13.73 9.31
N LEU A 27 2.28 -14.10 9.11
CA LEU A 27 2.68 -15.48 8.88
C LEU A 27 2.37 -16.38 10.09
N LYS A 28 2.56 -15.89 11.31
CA LYS A 28 2.21 -16.60 12.54
C LYS A 28 0.72 -16.88 12.63
N GLU A 29 -0.14 -15.91 12.31
CA GLU A 29 -1.60 -16.13 12.29
C GLU A 29 -2.04 -17.02 11.11
N PHE A 30 -1.41 -16.86 9.95
CA PHE A 30 -1.69 -17.68 8.79
C PHE A 30 -1.34 -19.16 9.03
N THR A 31 -0.17 -19.44 9.59
CA THR A 31 0.27 -20.81 9.91
C THR A 31 -0.57 -21.49 10.98
N LYS A 32 -1.07 -20.74 11.97
CA LYS A 32 -2.04 -21.27 12.95
C LYS A 32 -3.28 -21.87 12.29
N SER A 33 -3.80 -21.24 11.23
CA SER A 33 -4.96 -21.76 10.49
C SER A 33 -4.67 -23.07 9.74
N LEU A 34 -3.39 -23.41 9.56
CA LEU A 34 -2.91 -24.63 8.92
C LEU A 34 -2.42 -25.66 9.94
N ASN A 35 -2.71 -25.47 11.23
CA ASN A 35 -2.21 -26.29 12.33
C ASN A 35 -0.68 -26.32 12.48
N VAL A 36 0.02 -25.33 11.91
CA VAL A 36 1.49 -25.23 11.97
C VAL A 36 1.88 -24.21 13.05
N SER A 37 2.75 -24.61 13.98
CA SER A 37 3.30 -23.69 15.00
C SER A 37 4.62 -23.07 14.54
N ILE A 38 4.82 -21.79 14.83
CA ILE A 38 6.10 -21.10 14.62
C ILE A 38 6.69 -20.73 15.99
N GLU A 39 7.86 -21.29 16.29
CA GLU A 39 8.58 -21.06 17.54
C GLU A 39 9.93 -20.39 17.26
N ALA A 40 10.17 -19.26 17.93
CA ALA A 40 11.45 -18.55 17.88
C ALA A 40 12.26 -18.88 19.12
N VAL A 41 13.49 -19.35 18.93
CA VAL A 41 14.41 -19.75 20.02
C VAL A 41 14.88 -18.54 20.82
N GLU A 42 15.16 -17.42 20.16
CA GLU A 42 15.67 -16.21 20.79
C GLU A 42 14.81 -15.00 20.37
N GLN A 43 14.07 -14.44 21.33
CA GLN A 43 13.08 -13.37 21.06
C GLN A 43 13.65 -11.95 21.24
N ASN A 44 14.78 -11.79 21.95
CA ASN A 44 15.24 -10.48 22.44
C ASN A 44 16.74 -10.27 22.25
N LYS A 45 17.28 -10.60 21.07
CA LYS A 45 18.65 -10.15 20.76
C LYS A 45 18.62 -8.65 20.47
N LYS A 46 19.20 -7.87 21.39
CA LYS A 46 19.59 -6.48 21.14
C LYS A 46 20.69 -6.50 20.08
N LEU A 47 20.28 -6.49 18.82
CA LEU A 47 21.18 -6.35 17.70
C LEU A 47 21.54 -4.87 17.61
N GLU A 48 22.77 -4.54 17.97
CA GLU A 48 23.48 -3.39 17.42
C GLU A 48 23.22 -3.30 15.91
N PRO A 49 23.29 -2.13 15.26
CA PRO A 49 23.00 -1.98 13.83
C PRO A 49 23.83 -2.98 13.00
N ASN A 50 23.22 -4.13 12.72
CA ASN A 50 23.89 -5.23 12.06
C ASN A 50 23.84 -4.91 10.56
N GLU A 51 24.96 -5.06 9.87
CA GLU A 51 25.10 -4.84 8.43
C GLU A 51 23.97 -5.50 7.62
N GLU A 52 23.47 -6.62 8.12
CA GLU A 52 22.30 -7.34 7.61
C GLU A 52 21.03 -6.49 7.52
N MET A 53 20.69 -5.71 8.57
CA MET A 53 19.51 -4.84 8.56
C MET A 53 19.62 -3.74 7.51
N VAL A 54 20.83 -3.21 7.31
CA VAL A 54 21.10 -2.19 6.29
C VAL A 54 20.94 -2.79 4.90
N ASN A 55 21.46 -3.99 4.67
CA ASN A 55 21.32 -4.69 3.40
C ASN A 55 19.86 -5.01 3.07
N ASP A 56 19.05 -5.41 4.06
CA ASP A 56 17.62 -5.62 3.87
C ASP A 56 16.88 -4.33 3.51
N LEU A 57 17.24 -3.22 4.16
CA LEU A 57 16.68 -1.91 3.85
C LEU A 57 17.03 -1.46 2.42
N ILE A 58 18.30 -1.59 2.02
CA ILE A 58 18.74 -1.28 0.66
C ILE A 58 17.97 -2.13 -0.35
N SER A 59 17.79 -3.41 -0.07
CA SER A 59 17.05 -4.34 -0.95
C SER A 59 15.59 -3.92 -1.13
N MET A 60 14.92 -3.55 -0.04
CA MET A 60 13.55 -3.04 -0.11
C MET A 60 13.44 -1.74 -0.90
N ILE A 61 14.26 -0.74 -0.58
CA ILE A 61 14.26 0.56 -1.26
C ILE A 61 14.53 0.36 -2.75
N THR A 62 15.46 -0.53 -3.10
CA THR A 62 15.78 -0.85 -4.50
C THR A 62 14.57 -1.44 -5.22
N CYS A 63 13.87 -2.41 -4.61
CA CYS A 63 12.66 -2.99 -5.18
C CYS A 63 11.55 -1.94 -5.39
N PHE A 64 11.30 -1.09 -4.39
CA PHE A 64 10.33 -0.01 -4.51
C PHE A 64 10.74 1.03 -5.56
N SER A 65 12.03 1.36 -5.64
CA SER A 65 12.56 2.28 -6.65
C SER A 65 12.38 1.72 -8.06
N ALA A 66 12.62 0.43 -8.25
CA ALA A 66 12.37 -0.24 -9.53
C ALA A 66 10.88 -0.25 -9.90
N ILE A 67 9.98 -0.33 -8.93
CA ILE A 67 8.54 -0.19 -9.19
C ILE A 67 8.22 1.26 -9.56
N LEU A 68 8.62 2.23 -8.74
CA LEU A 68 8.28 3.66 -8.88
C LEU A 68 8.88 4.27 -10.15
N TYR A 69 10.17 4.07 -10.37
CA TYR A 69 10.93 4.62 -11.49
C TYR A 69 10.99 3.67 -12.70
N GLY A 70 10.51 2.44 -12.57
CA GLY A 70 10.40 1.52 -13.70
C GLY A 70 9.28 1.91 -14.66
N ALA A 71 9.42 1.54 -15.93
CA ALA A 71 8.49 1.90 -17.00
C ALA A 71 7.02 1.47 -16.75
N LYS A 72 6.77 0.53 -15.83
CA LYS A 72 5.42 0.13 -15.41
C LYS A 72 4.85 1.03 -14.31
N GLY A 73 5.64 1.48 -13.34
CA GLY A 73 5.16 2.36 -12.28
C GLY A 73 5.00 3.80 -12.76
N GLU A 74 5.93 4.30 -13.56
CA GLU A 74 5.81 5.64 -14.15
C GLU A 74 4.49 5.80 -14.92
N ARG A 75 4.12 4.81 -15.74
CA ARG A 75 2.83 4.82 -16.46
C ARG A 75 1.62 4.76 -15.55
N LYS A 76 1.68 4.00 -14.45
CA LYS A 76 0.56 3.91 -13.49
C LYS A 76 0.40 5.22 -12.74
N ILE A 77 1.50 5.76 -12.22
CA ILE A 77 1.53 7.02 -11.46
C ILE A 77 1.03 8.17 -12.36
N LYS A 78 1.54 8.27 -13.58
CA LYS A 78 1.11 9.31 -14.53
C LYS A 78 -0.37 9.20 -14.90
N LYS A 79 -0.90 7.98 -15.06
CA LYS A 79 -2.34 7.77 -15.27
C LYS A 79 -3.17 8.22 -14.07
N THR A 80 -2.78 7.82 -12.87
CA THR A 80 -3.47 8.22 -11.63
C THR A 80 -3.44 9.73 -11.43
N ILE A 81 -2.30 10.40 -11.69
CA ILE A 81 -2.20 11.87 -11.62
C ILE A 81 -3.14 12.53 -12.64
N ASN A 82 -3.14 12.05 -13.90
CA ASN A 82 -4.01 12.60 -14.94
C ASN A 82 -5.50 12.39 -14.62
N GLU A 83 -5.87 11.25 -14.02
CA GLU A 83 -7.25 10.98 -13.57
C GLU A 83 -7.66 11.95 -12.45
N LEU A 84 -6.81 12.15 -11.45
CA LEU A 84 -7.04 13.11 -10.36
C LEU A 84 -7.13 14.56 -10.86
N GLU A 85 -6.34 14.93 -11.87
CA GLU A 85 -6.41 16.27 -12.49
C GLU A 85 -7.73 16.47 -13.26
N LYS A 86 -8.21 15.44 -13.97
CA LYS A 86 -9.51 15.51 -14.65
C LYS A 86 -10.67 15.62 -13.68
N GLU A 87 -10.68 14.83 -12.61
CA GLU A 87 -11.71 14.90 -11.57
C GLU A 87 -11.75 16.30 -10.93
N ARG A 88 -10.59 16.93 -10.72
CA ARG A 88 -10.49 18.30 -10.20
C ARG A 88 -11.03 19.35 -11.17
N GLN A 89 -10.85 19.16 -12.48
CA GLN A 89 -11.38 20.06 -13.51
C GLN A 89 -12.90 19.89 -13.70
N GLU A 90 -13.42 18.67 -13.61
CA GLU A 90 -14.86 18.40 -13.71
C GLU A 90 -15.63 18.97 -12.52
N GLN A 91 -15.04 18.97 -11.32
CA GLN A 91 -15.60 19.63 -10.13
C GLN A 91 -15.67 21.16 -10.29
N SER A 92 -14.60 21.80 -10.78
CA SER A 92 -14.60 23.25 -10.98
C SER A 92 -15.53 23.71 -12.10
N ILE A 93 -15.72 22.91 -13.15
CA ILE A 93 -16.68 23.23 -14.24
C ILE A 93 -18.14 23.12 -13.72
N ASN A 94 -18.44 22.12 -12.89
CA ASN A 94 -19.79 21.97 -12.32
C ASN A 94 -20.16 23.07 -11.32
N GLU A 95 -19.21 23.56 -10.50
CA GLU A 95 -19.45 24.71 -9.61
C GLU A 95 -19.78 25.98 -10.40
N ASN A 96 -19.02 26.28 -11.46
CA ASN A 96 -19.25 27.45 -12.31
C ASN A 96 -20.58 27.38 -13.10
N ASN A 97 -20.97 26.17 -13.54
CA ASN A 97 -22.24 25.97 -14.22
C ASN A 97 -23.44 26.14 -13.28
N ASN A 98 -23.30 25.76 -12.01
CA ASN A 98 -24.37 25.94 -11.02
C ASN A 98 -24.55 27.42 -10.64
N GLU A 99 -23.48 28.20 -10.47
CA GLU A 99 -23.58 29.64 -10.20
C GLU A 99 -24.21 30.42 -11.36
N SER A 100 -23.82 30.10 -12.61
CA SER A 100 -24.37 30.76 -13.80
C SER A 100 -25.85 30.44 -14.07
N ASN A 101 -26.35 29.30 -13.58
CA ASN A 101 -27.76 28.91 -13.71
C ASN A 101 -28.66 29.58 -12.65
N ILE A 102 -28.11 29.85 -11.46
CA ILE A 102 -28.80 30.58 -10.37
C ILE A 102 -28.98 32.06 -10.75
N ASP A 103 -27.98 32.69 -11.38
CA ASP A 103 -28.06 34.12 -11.75
C ASP A 103 -29.03 34.37 -12.92
N LYS A 104 -29.21 33.41 -13.84
CA LYS A 104 -30.23 33.49 -14.91
C LYS A 104 -31.65 33.31 -14.40
N SER A 105 -31.86 32.44 -13.41
CA SER A 105 -33.20 32.25 -12.82
C SER A 105 -33.67 33.48 -12.05
N LYS A 106 -32.76 34.24 -11.41
CA LYS A 106 -33.11 35.47 -10.67
C LYS A 106 -33.53 36.64 -11.58
N ARG A 107 -32.89 36.81 -12.75
CA ARG A 107 -33.28 37.87 -13.70
C ARG A 107 -34.63 37.61 -14.36
N GLN A 108 -35.02 36.35 -14.52
CA GLN A 108 -36.31 35.99 -15.13
C GLN A 108 -37.49 36.28 -14.17
N THR A 109 -37.29 36.20 -12.84
CA THR A 109 -38.32 36.53 -11.84
C THR A 109 -38.51 38.03 -11.66
N GLU A 110 -37.47 38.85 -11.88
CA GLU A 110 -37.55 40.31 -11.77
C GLU A 110 -38.22 40.99 -12.98
N ILE A 111 -38.31 40.33 -14.14
CA ILE A 111 -38.96 40.88 -15.34
C ILE A 111 -40.48 40.64 -15.35
N ASN A 112 -40.97 39.68 -14.55
CA ASN A 112 -42.38 39.26 -14.55
C ASN A 112 -43.21 39.84 -13.39
N ASN A 113 -42.70 40.84 -12.68
CA ASN A 113 -43.35 41.50 -11.54
C ASN A 113 -43.34 43.02 -11.70
#